data_AF-A0A3M8TSK1-F1
#
_entry.id   AF-A0A3M8TSK1-F1
#
_cell.length_a   1.000
_cell.length_b   1.000
_cell.length_c   1.000
_cell.angle_alpha   90.00
_cell.angle_beta   90.00
_cell.angle_gamma   90.00
#
_symmetry.space_group_name_H-M   'P 1'
#
loop_
_entity.id
_entity.type
_entity.pdbx_description
1 polymer ?
#
loop_
_entity_poly.entity_id
_entity_poly.type
_entity_poly.pdbx_seq_one_letter_code
_entity_poly.pdbx_strand_id
1 'polypeptide(L)' 'MTPAWHVTPAQAASYADGSLPELDAWSVDKHLEACTPCAARVSAAVRAGTAAPALAAVRAALLATATTPDGAAP' A
#
# COMPACT_ATOMS: atom_id res chain seq x y z
N MET A 1 -3.00 20.95 -23.20
CA MET A 1 -3.24 19.64 -22.55
C MET A 1 -2.05 19.38 -21.65
N THR A 2 -2.17 19.68 -20.36
CA THR A 2 -1.10 19.42 -19.39
C THR A 2 -0.97 17.91 -19.21
N PRO A 3 0.26 17.35 -19.16
CA PRO A 3 0.42 15.93 -18.87
C PRO A 3 -0.22 15.60 -17.51
N ALA A 4 -0.90 14.45 -17.43
CA ALA A 4 -1.46 13.99 -16.17
C ALA A 4 -0.32 13.73 -15.17
N TRP A 5 -0.45 14.25 -13.96
CA TRP A 5 0.49 14.02 -12.88
C TRP A 5 0.39 12.57 -12.38
N HIS A 6 1.53 11.95 -12.11
CA HIS A 6 1.65 10.59 -11.57
C HIS A 6 2.71 10.51 -10.48
N VAL A 7 2.51 9.61 -9.52
CA VAL A 7 3.43 9.39 -8.41
C VAL A 7 4.76 8.86 -8.93
N THR A 8 5.84 9.60 -8.67
CA THR A 8 7.20 9.18 -9.04
C THR A 8 7.70 8.06 -8.11
N PRO A 9 8.74 7.30 -8.50
CA PRO A 9 9.35 6.31 -7.60
C PRO A 9 9.87 6.91 -6.29
N ALA A 10 10.45 8.13 -6.34
CA ALA A 10 10.95 8.82 -5.15
C ALA A 10 9.80 9.21 -4.19
N GLN A 11 8.72 9.78 -4.72
CA GLN A 11 7.52 10.07 -3.91
C GLN A 11 6.91 8.80 -3.32
N ALA A 12 6.89 7.68 -4.06
CA ALA A 12 6.40 6.41 -3.55
C ALA A 12 7.26 5.87 -2.39
N ALA A 13 8.59 6.05 -2.46
CA ALA A 13 9.49 5.67 -1.36
C ALA A 13 9.27 6.54 -0.12
N SER A 14 9.26 7.87 -0.29
CA SER A 14 9.02 8.82 0.82
C SER A 14 7.61 8.70 1.41
N TYR A 15 6.62 8.34 0.59
CA TYR A 15 5.27 8.05 1.08
C TYR A 15 5.29 6.76 1.92
N ALA A 16 5.98 5.72 1.45
CA ALA A 16 6.05 4.43 2.13
C ALA A 16 6.82 4.47 3.46
N ASP A 17 7.81 5.33 3.60
CA ASP A 17 8.58 5.51 4.85
C ASP A 17 8.02 6.64 5.75
N GLY A 18 6.98 7.34 5.31
CA GLY A 18 6.32 8.41 6.05
C GLY A 18 7.08 9.74 6.09
N SER A 19 8.13 9.92 5.27
CA SER A 19 8.91 11.16 5.17
C SER A 19 8.33 12.19 4.20
N LEU A 20 7.34 11.81 3.38
CA LEU A 20 6.73 12.72 2.41
C LEU A 20 5.96 13.85 3.16
N PRO A 21 6.15 15.13 2.81
CA PRO A 21 5.41 16.23 3.44
C PRO A 21 3.90 16.01 3.37
N GLU A 22 3.17 16.42 4.42
CA GLU A 22 1.75 16.11 4.59
C GLU A 22 0.89 16.48 3.36
N LEU A 23 1.08 17.66 2.78
CA LEU A 23 0.34 18.11 1.59
C LEU A 23 0.64 17.26 0.34
N ASP A 24 1.88 16.81 0.22
CA ASP A 24 2.30 15.92 -0.87
C ASP A 24 1.75 14.51 -0.66
N ALA A 25 1.73 14.02 0.58
CA ALA A 25 1.13 12.74 0.95
C ALA A 25 -0.37 12.72 0.66
N TRP A 26 -1.09 13.79 1.04
CA TRP A 26 -2.51 13.94 0.71
C TRP A 26 -2.76 13.92 -0.80
N SER A 27 -1.89 14.57 -1.58
CA SER A 27 -1.99 14.57 -3.05
C SER A 27 -1.78 13.18 -3.64
N VAL A 28 -0.85 12.40 -3.07
CA VAL A 28 -0.66 10.99 -3.41
C VAL A 28 -1.94 10.21 -3.10
N ASP A 29 -2.47 10.28 -1.87
CA ASP A 29 -3.68 9.57 -1.45
C ASP A 29 -4.83 9.78 -2.43
N LYS A 30 -5.11 11.04 -2.75
CA LYS A 30 -6.20 11.41 -3.66
C LYS A 30 -6.02 10.84 -5.05
N HIS A 31 -4.79 10.71 -5.53
CA HIS A 31 -4.52 10.13 -6.84
C HIS A 31 -4.63 8.59 -6.83
N LEU A 32 -4.25 7.93 -5.73
CA LEU A 32 -4.33 6.47 -5.62
C LEU A 32 -5.77 5.96 -5.73
N GLU A 33 -6.75 6.73 -5.25
CA GLU A 33 -8.19 6.43 -5.35
C GLU A 33 -8.66 6.22 -6.80
N ALA A 34 -7.97 6.81 -7.79
CA ALA A 34 -8.35 6.75 -9.21
C ALA A 34 -7.30 6.13 -10.14
N CYS A 35 -6.08 5.85 -9.67
CA CYS A 35 -4.97 5.42 -10.52
C CYS A 35 -4.35 4.09 -10.07
N THR A 36 -4.83 2.98 -10.64
CA THR A 36 -4.33 1.62 -10.36
C THR A 36 -2.81 1.46 -10.55
N PRO A 37 -2.16 2.02 -11.59
CA PRO A 37 -0.70 1.93 -11.72
C PRO A 37 0.07 2.59 -10.58
N CYS A 38 -0.39 3.76 -10.11
CA CYS A 38 0.22 4.45 -8.97
C CYS A 38 -0.03 3.70 -7.66
N ALA A 39 -1.24 3.16 -7.48
CA ALA A 39 -1.57 2.34 -6.31
C ALA A 39 -0.67 1.09 -6.24
N ALA A 40 -0.43 0.43 -7.37
CA ALA A 40 0.49 -0.70 -7.46
C ALA A 40 1.94 -0.31 -7.13
N ARG A 41 2.42 0.84 -7.63
CA ARG A 41 3.76 1.37 -7.34
C ARG A 41 3.94 1.66 -5.85
N VAL A 42 3.01 2.39 -5.23
CA VAL A 42 3.09 2.71 -3.80
C VAL A 42 2.99 1.43 -2.96
N SER A 43 2.09 0.52 -3.31
CA SER A 43 1.97 -0.77 -2.61
C SER A 43 3.26 -1.60 -2.69
N ALA A 44 3.98 -1.55 -3.83
CA ALA A 44 5.27 -2.21 -3.97
C ALA A 44 6.34 -1.56 -3.10
N ALA A 45 6.40 -0.22 -3.05
CA ALA A 45 7.30 0.51 -2.17
C ALA A 45 7.05 0.18 -0.69
N VAL A 46 5.79 0.16 -0.25
CA VAL A 46 5.41 -0.20 1.13
C VAL A 46 5.83 -1.64 1.46
N ARG A 47 5.61 -2.60 0.55
CA ARG A 47 6.04 -4.00 0.74
C ARG A 47 7.55 -4.21 0.73
N ALA A 48 8.31 -3.28 0.15
CA ALA A 48 9.78 -3.29 0.17
C ALA A 48 10.36 -2.49 1.34
N GLY A 49 9.55 -1.68 2.02
CA GLY A 49 9.96 -0.76 3.07
C GLY A 49 9.95 -1.34 4.48
N THR A 50 10.10 -0.46 5.47
CA THR A 50 10.17 -0.82 6.90
C THR A 50 8.91 -1.50 7.43
N ALA A 51 7.76 -1.27 6.79
CA ALA A 51 6.49 -1.92 7.12
C ALA A 51 6.41 -3.39 6.66
N ALA A 52 7.34 -3.87 5.83
CA ALA A 52 7.27 -5.20 5.21
C ALA A 52 7.15 -6.37 6.22
N PRO A 53 7.92 -6.42 7.33
CA PRO A 53 7.78 -7.50 8.30
C PRO A 53 6.41 -7.52 8.98
N ALA A 54 5.88 -6.36 9.33
CA ALA A 54 4.55 -6.22 9.93
C ALA A 54 3.45 -6.67 8.95
N LEU A 55 3.54 -6.26 7.68
CA LEU A 55 2.61 -6.68 6.64
C LEU A 55 2.66 -8.19 6.38
N ALA A 56 3.84 -8.80 6.38
CA ALA A 56 3.99 -10.23 6.24
C ALA A 56 3.34 -10.99 7.42
N ALA A 57 3.53 -10.50 8.65
CA ALA A 57 2.92 -11.07 9.85
C ALA A 57 1.38 -10.97 9.81
N VAL A 58 0.83 -9.80 9.45
CA VAL A 58 -0.62 -9.62 9.29
C VAL A 58 -1.17 -10.55 8.22
N ARG A 59 -0.51 -10.66 7.06
CA ARG A 59 -0.92 -11.59 6.00
C ARG A 59 -0.94 -13.03 6.48
N ALA A 60 0.10 -13.48 7.19
CA ALA A 60 0.18 -14.84 7.72
C ALA A 60 -0.96 -15.11 8.72
N ALA A 61 -1.22 -14.16 9.62
CA ALA A 61 -2.32 -14.26 10.58
C ALA A 61 -3.68 -14.37 9.88
N LEU A 62 -3.95 -13.52 8.87
CA LEU A 62 -5.19 -13.57 8.10
C LEU A 62 -5.37 -14.87 7.31
N LEU A 63 -4.29 -15.43 6.77
CA LEU A 63 -4.35 -16.71 6.07
C LEU A 63 -4.63 -17.87 7.04
N ALA A 64 -4.05 -17.83 8.25
CA ALA A 64 -4.32 -18.82 9.29
C ALA A 64 -5.79 -18.77 9.75
N THR A 65 -6.38 -17.57 9.91
CA THR A 65 -7.81 -17.45 10.24
C THR A 65 -8.70 -17.93 9.10
N ALA A 66 -8.38 -17.58 7.85
CA ALA A 66 -9.18 -17.99 6.68
C ALA A 66 -9.12 -19.50 6.38
N THR A 67 -8.06 -20.20 6.82
CA THR A 67 -7.91 -21.65 6.65
C THR A 67 -8.60 -22.44 7.78
N THR A 68 -9.03 -21.77 8.85
CA THR A 68 -9.92 -22.40 9.83
C THR A 68 -11.30 -22.50 9.18
N PRO A 69 -11.81 -23.71 8.86
CA PRO A 69 -13.12 -23.82 8.23
C PRO A 69 -14.16 -23.22 9.16
N ASP A 70 -14.85 -22.19 8.68
CA ASP A 70 -16.06 -21.67 9.31
C ASP A 70 -17.16 -22.74 9.14
N GLY A 71 -17.20 -23.68 10.08
CA GLY A 71 -18.20 -24.76 10.12
C GLY A 71 -17.68 -26.18 9.88
N ALA A 72 -16.95 -26.75 10.84
CA ALA A 72 -17.28 -28.11 11.24
C ALA A 72 -18.52 -28.02 12.16
N ALA A 73 -19.71 -28.01 11.55
CA ALA A 73 -20.97 -28.18 12.27
C ALA A 73 -21.07 -29.63 12.77
N PRO A 74 -21.52 -29.90 14.01
CA PRO A 74 -21.99 -31.23 14.41
C PRO A 74 -23.27 -31.62 13.66
#